data_AF-A0AAU5S2N6-F1
#
_entry.id   AF-A0AAU5S2N6-F1
#
_cell.length_a   1.000
_cell.length_b   1.000
_cell.length_c   1.000
_cell.angle_alpha   90.00
_cell.angle_beta   90.00
_cell.angle_gamma   90.00
#
_symmetry.space_group_name_H-M   'P 1'
#
loop_
_entity.id
_entity.type
_entity.pdbx_description
1 polymer ?
#
loop_
_entity_poly.entity_id
_entity_poly.type
_entity_poly.pdbx_seq_one_letter_code
_entity_poly.pdbx_strand_id
1 'polypeptide(L)'
;MLSVRGLFTSIVDDDDAYRLFCSIAASGEAQGGWENGRIAALVPPSQRELAPKIARHGADEDKHGRIFNALLRKRGLEPVPVPADTDYTMLLERAGIGLAHTRLRADQPLTEQDIVTYLAHSRVTEQRASEQMALLLRYFAEHPEVGRAVRAISHDEDNHLAYCHEELLRLAAAGHGRVIHRVLRECAHAEIRVHRDVSLAVMARMGRILRWPAPTAALIRFGIHLTYLYERVHGWRRMTTLTMPLRRDALGSAPVPARA
;
A
#
# COMPACT_ATOMS: atom_id res chain seq x y z
N MET A 1 11.27 -19.33 19.27
CA MET A 1 11.51 -17.95 19.74
C MET A 1 10.69 -16.99 18.91
N LEU A 2 10.04 -16.00 19.53
CA LEU A 2 9.29 -14.99 18.80
C LEU A 2 10.30 -14.12 18.01
N SER A 3 10.20 -14.17 16.69
CA SER A 3 10.98 -13.36 15.77
C SER A 3 10.08 -12.96 14.61
N VAL A 4 10.42 -11.88 13.91
CA VAL A 4 9.66 -11.44 12.72
C VAL A 4 9.56 -12.57 11.70
N ARG A 5 10.68 -13.25 11.40
CA ARG A 5 10.69 -14.41 10.50
C ARG A 5 9.77 -15.52 11.00
N GLY A 6 9.90 -15.94 12.25
CA GLY A 6 9.08 -17.02 12.81
C GLY A 6 7.58 -16.69 12.84
N LEU A 7 7.23 -15.42 13.08
CA LEU A 7 5.85 -14.94 13.02
C LEU A 7 5.26 -15.11 11.61
N PHE A 8 5.93 -14.58 10.59
CA PHE A 8 5.46 -14.72 9.21
C PHE A 8 5.47 -16.18 8.74
N THR A 9 6.48 -16.97 9.13
CA THR A 9 6.51 -18.41 8.83
C THR A 9 5.28 -19.10 9.43
N SER A 10 4.89 -18.80 10.67
CA SER A 10 3.68 -19.38 11.26
C SER A 10 2.39 -19.00 10.55
N ILE A 11 2.31 -17.80 9.95
CA ILE A 11 1.17 -17.40 9.12
C ILE A 11 1.19 -18.14 7.79
N VAL A 12 2.36 -18.29 7.17
CA VAL A 12 2.51 -19.00 5.89
C VAL A 12 2.26 -20.50 6.04
N ASP A 13 2.65 -21.12 7.14
CA ASP A 13 2.56 -22.58 7.32
C ASP A 13 1.17 -23.07 7.76
N ASP A 14 0.26 -22.16 8.14
CA ASP A 14 -1.10 -22.46 8.56
C ASP A 14 -2.11 -21.98 7.52
N ASP A 15 -2.95 -22.88 7.00
CA ASP A 15 -3.84 -22.56 5.89
C ASP A 15 -4.94 -21.54 6.25
N ASP A 16 -5.42 -21.51 7.49
CA ASP A 16 -6.43 -20.53 7.91
C ASP A 16 -5.82 -19.13 8.07
N ALA A 17 -4.62 -19.06 8.65
CA ALA A 17 -3.89 -17.81 8.80
C ALA A 17 -3.45 -17.26 7.43
N TYR A 18 -2.89 -18.12 6.58
CA TYR A 18 -2.51 -17.81 5.21
C TYR A 18 -3.72 -17.34 4.40
N ARG A 19 -4.85 -18.06 4.51
CA ARG A 19 -6.10 -17.72 3.83
C ARG A 19 -6.58 -16.33 4.19
N LEU A 20 -6.63 -16.01 5.48
CA LEU A 20 -7.04 -14.69 5.95
C LEU A 20 -6.06 -13.61 5.48
N PHE A 21 -4.75 -13.84 5.61
CA PHE A 21 -3.73 -12.88 5.23
C PHE A 21 -3.79 -12.54 3.73
N CYS A 22 -3.85 -13.55 2.86
CA CYS A 22 -3.97 -13.34 1.42
C CYS A 22 -5.30 -12.71 1.03
N SER A 23 -6.40 -13.01 1.73
CA SER A 23 -7.71 -12.39 1.44
C SER A 23 -7.72 -10.90 1.77
N ILE A 24 -7.13 -10.51 2.91
CA ILE A 24 -6.96 -9.09 3.29
C ILE A 24 -6.13 -8.36 2.23
N ALA A 25 -4.97 -8.91 1.89
CA ALA A 25 -4.08 -8.32 0.90
C ALA A 25 -4.79 -8.18 -0.46
N ALA A 26 -5.36 -9.28 -0.99
CA ALA A 26 -6.06 -9.28 -2.28
C ALA A 26 -7.19 -8.24 -2.36
N SER A 27 -7.94 -8.04 -1.27
CA SER A 27 -9.01 -7.04 -1.22
C SER A 27 -8.46 -5.62 -1.25
N GLY A 28 -7.36 -5.36 -0.53
CA GLY A 28 -6.67 -4.07 -0.54
C GLY A 28 -6.20 -3.71 -1.96
N GLU A 29 -5.50 -4.64 -2.63
CA GLU A 29 -4.95 -4.36 -3.96
C GLU A 29 -6.05 -4.20 -5.01
N ALA A 30 -7.14 -4.99 -4.92
CA ALA A 30 -8.27 -4.84 -5.83
C ALA A 30 -8.97 -3.47 -5.69
N GLN A 31 -9.03 -2.94 -4.46
CA GLN A 31 -9.54 -1.59 -4.23
C GLN A 31 -8.56 -0.54 -4.80
N GLY A 32 -7.27 -0.67 -4.51
CA GLY A 32 -6.22 0.22 -5.06
C GLY A 32 -6.23 0.26 -6.59
N GLY A 33 -6.42 -0.89 -7.24
CA GLY A 33 -6.56 -1.02 -8.68
C GLY A 33 -7.78 -0.27 -9.22
N TRP A 34 -8.95 -0.46 -8.59
CA TRP A 34 -10.16 0.28 -8.94
C TRP A 34 -10.01 1.79 -8.75
N GLU A 35 -9.47 2.24 -7.61
CA GLU A 35 -9.29 3.65 -7.29
C GLU A 35 -8.39 4.33 -8.32
N ASN A 36 -7.21 3.76 -8.58
CA ASN A 36 -6.27 4.30 -9.58
C ASN A 36 -6.86 4.28 -10.99
N GLY A 37 -7.57 3.20 -11.37
CA GLY A 37 -8.26 3.14 -12.67
C GLY A 37 -9.29 4.27 -12.84
N ARG A 38 -10.03 4.59 -11.78
CA ARG A 38 -10.98 5.73 -11.78
C ARG A 38 -10.26 7.07 -11.82
N ILE A 39 -9.20 7.25 -11.05
CA ILE A 39 -8.42 8.50 -11.05
C ILE A 39 -7.82 8.75 -12.44
N ALA A 40 -7.25 7.72 -13.07
CA ALA A 40 -6.68 7.80 -14.42
C ALA A 40 -7.71 8.27 -15.46
N ALA A 41 -8.95 7.78 -15.36
CA ALA A 41 -10.04 8.17 -16.26
C ALA A 41 -10.53 9.61 -16.04
N LEU A 42 -10.30 10.17 -14.84
CA LEU A 42 -10.82 11.47 -14.44
C LEU A 42 -9.73 12.56 -14.36
N VAL A 43 -8.49 12.27 -14.78
CA VAL A 43 -7.38 13.24 -14.76
C VAL A 43 -7.76 14.53 -15.51
N PRO A 44 -7.53 15.73 -14.93
CA PRO A 44 -7.82 16.99 -15.62
C PRO A 44 -6.94 17.19 -16.85
N PRO A 45 -7.40 17.97 -17.84
CA PRO A 45 -6.59 18.29 -19.03
C PRO A 45 -5.21 18.86 -18.72
N SER A 46 -5.06 19.66 -17.66
CA SER A 46 -3.77 20.25 -17.26
C SER A 46 -2.76 19.23 -16.72
N GLN A 47 -3.20 18.02 -16.38
CA GLN A 47 -2.36 16.94 -15.84
C GLN A 47 -2.43 15.66 -16.67
N ARG A 48 -2.87 15.75 -17.94
CA ARG A 48 -3.15 14.60 -18.82
C ARG A 48 -2.00 13.59 -18.91
N GLU A 49 -0.76 14.05 -18.83
CA GLU A 49 0.44 13.20 -18.85
C GLU A 49 0.51 12.19 -17.69
N LEU A 50 -0.20 12.45 -16.57
CA LEU A 50 -0.28 11.53 -15.45
C LEU A 50 -1.19 10.32 -15.71
N ALA A 51 -2.21 10.47 -16.57
CA ALA A 51 -3.21 9.43 -16.80
C ALA A 51 -2.62 8.05 -17.12
N PRO A 52 -1.65 7.89 -18.05
CA PRO A 52 -1.04 6.58 -18.30
C PRO A 52 -0.25 6.03 -17.12
N LYS A 53 0.42 6.89 -16.32
CA LYS A 53 1.18 6.46 -15.14
C LYS A 53 0.24 5.96 -14.03
N ILE A 54 -0.85 6.68 -13.79
CA ILE A 54 -1.89 6.29 -12.81
C ILE A 54 -2.60 5.01 -13.26
N ALA A 55 -2.91 4.89 -14.56
CA ALA A 55 -3.47 3.66 -15.10
C ALA A 55 -2.52 2.47 -14.94
N ARG A 56 -1.22 2.69 -15.13
CA ARG A 56 -0.19 1.67 -14.91
C ARG A 56 -0.12 1.25 -13.46
N HIS A 57 -0.12 2.21 -12.52
CA HIS A 57 -0.20 1.95 -11.09
C HIS A 57 -1.41 1.05 -10.79
N GLY A 58 -2.62 1.44 -11.20
CA GLY A 58 -3.82 0.63 -10.96
C GLY A 58 -3.77 -0.77 -11.57
N ALA A 59 -3.13 -0.93 -12.75
CA ALA A 59 -2.95 -2.24 -13.36
C ALA A 59 -1.96 -3.14 -12.59
N ASP A 60 -0.96 -2.54 -11.94
CA ASP A 60 0.00 -3.23 -11.08
C ASP A 60 -0.68 -3.66 -9.76
N GLU A 61 -1.54 -2.82 -9.15
CA GLU A 61 -2.37 -3.21 -8.00
C GLU A 61 -3.32 -4.37 -8.32
N ASP A 62 -4.05 -4.27 -9.45
CA ASP A 62 -4.91 -5.36 -9.93
C ASP A 62 -4.12 -6.66 -10.13
N LYS A 63 -2.87 -6.56 -10.58
CA LYS A 63 -1.96 -7.69 -10.74
C LYS A 63 -1.58 -8.26 -9.37
N HIS A 64 -1.30 -7.45 -8.36
CA HIS A 64 -1.00 -7.92 -7.00
C HIS A 64 -2.19 -8.65 -6.38
N GLY A 65 -3.40 -8.11 -6.53
CA GLY A 65 -4.62 -8.78 -6.09
C GLY A 65 -4.82 -10.16 -6.76
N ARG A 66 -4.50 -10.27 -8.06
CA ARG A 66 -4.49 -11.57 -8.77
C ARG A 66 -3.40 -12.51 -8.26
N ILE A 67 -2.24 -12.00 -7.87
CA ILE A 67 -1.14 -12.80 -7.29
C ILE A 67 -1.58 -13.41 -5.96
N PHE A 68 -2.16 -12.64 -5.04
CA PHE A 68 -2.65 -13.17 -3.76
C PHE A 68 -3.77 -14.20 -3.94
N ASN A 69 -4.70 -13.97 -4.87
CA ASN A 69 -5.72 -14.97 -5.19
C ASN A 69 -5.12 -16.24 -5.84
N ALA A 70 -4.07 -16.12 -6.64
CA ALA A 70 -3.38 -17.28 -7.21
C ALA A 70 -2.64 -18.09 -6.13
N LEU A 71 -2.08 -17.42 -5.12
CA LEU A 71 -1.46 -18.05 -3.96
C LEU A 71 -2.47 -18.89 -3.17
N LEU A 72 -3.70 -18.39 -2.95
CA LEU A 72 -4.79 -19.15 -2.34
C LEU A 72 -5.16 -20.39 -3.16
N ARG A 73 -5.43 -20.20 -4.47
CA ARG A 73 -5.80 -21.31 -5.36
C ARG A 73 -4.74 -22.40 -5.44
N LYS A 74 -3.45 -22.03 -5.38
CA LYS A 74 -2.34 -22.99 -5.36
C LYS A 74 -2.41 -23.96 -4.17
N ARG A 75 -3.03 -23.55 -3.07
CA ARG A 75 -3.30 -24.38 -1.89
C ARG A 75 -4.70 -24.99 -1.86
N GLY A 76 -5.53 -24.79 -2.89
CA GLY A 76 -6.93 -25.22 -2.88
C GLY A 76 -7.79 -24.42 -1.90
N LEU A 77 -7.38 -23.20 -1.54
CA LEU A 77 -8.10 -22.33 -0.62
C LEU A 77 -8.94 -21.31 -1.40
N GLU A 78 -10.16 -21.07 -0.92
CA GLU A 78 -11.01 -19.97 -1.38
C GLU A 78 -10.82 -18.72 -0.52
N PRO A 79 -10.93 -17.50 -1.09
CA PRO A 79 -10.89 -16.27 -0.31
C PRO A 79 -11.97 -16.22 0.77
N VAL A 80 -11.67 -15.55 1.88
CA VAL A 80 -12.64 -15.30 2.97
C VAL A 80 -13.07 -13.84 3.00
N PRO A 81 -14.28 -13.53 3.53
CA PRO A 81 -14.68 -12.15 3.76
C PRO A 81 -13.68 -11.41 4.64
N VAL A 82 -13.25 -10.22 4.19
CA VAL A 82 -12.32 -9.38 4.93
C VAL A 82 -13.04 -8.73 6.12
N PRO A 83 -12.55 -8.93 7.36
CA PRO A 83 -13.10 -8.23 8.51
C PRO A 83 -12.94 -6.71 8.38
N ALA A 84 -13.99 -5.95 8.68
CA ALA A 84 -14.02 -4.50 8.48
C ALA A 84 -12.98 -3.73 9.31
N ASP A 85 -12.49 -4.29 10.42
CA ASP A 85 -11.42 -3.72 11.25
C ASP A 85 -10.01 -4.04 10.72
N THR A 86 -9.90 -4.85 9.67
CA THR A 86 -8.66 -5.17 8.94
C THR A 86 -8.62 -4.57 7.54
N ASP A 87 -9.70 -3.94 7.10
CA ASP A 87 -9.84 -3.29 5.81
C ASP A 87 -9.13 -1.93 5.82
N TYR A 88 -7.83 -1.96 5.54
CA TYR A 88 -6.94 -0.81 5.62
C TYR A 88 -7.39 0.36 4.75
N THR A 89 -7.78 0.09 3.51
CA THR A 89 -8.17 1.09 2.53
C THR A 89 -9.50 1.76 2.91
N MET A 90 -10.50 0.99 3.36
CA MET A 90 -11.74 1.58 3.91
C MET A 90 -11.51 2.40 5.18
N LEU A 91 -10.59 1.98 6.05
CA LEU A 91 -10.28 2.72 7.28
C LEU A 91 -9.56 4.03 7.00
N LEU A 92 -8.71 4.10 5.96
CA LEU A 92 -8.09 5.34 5.49
C LEU A 92 -9.13 6.33 4.95
N GLU A 93 -10.06 5.86 4.11
CA GLU A 93 -11.15 6.72 3.60
C GLU A 93 -12.02 7.26 4.75
N ARG A 94 -12.39 6.41 5.71
CA ARG A 94 -13.15 6.82 6.91
C ARG A 94 -12.39 7.84 7.76
N ALA A 95 -11.06 7.81 7.73
CA ALA A 95 -10.21 8.81 8.38
C ALA A 95 -10.10 10.12 7.58
N GLY A 96 -10.75 10.21 6.42
CA GLY A 96 -10.80 11.40 5.56
C GLY A 96 -9.55 11.57 4.70
N ILE A 97 -8.82 10.49 4.42
CA ILE A 97 -7.58 10.53 3.64
C ILE A 97 -7.80 9.90 2.26
N GLY A 98 -7.14 10.47 1.25
CA GLY A 98 -7.29 10.06 -0.14
C GLY A 98 -8.52 10.70 -0.79
N LEU A 99 -8.89 10.20 -1.97
CA LEU A 99 -10.11 10.62 -2.65
C LEU A 99 -11.25 9.67 -2.28
N ALA A 100 -12.35 10.22 -1.78
CA ALA A 100 -13.52 9.42 -1.40
C ALA A 100 -14.10 8.66 -2.61
N HIS A 101 -14.65 7.46 -2.39
CA HIS A 101 -15.30 6.66 -3.43
C HIS A 101 -16.45 7.41 -4.08
N THR A 102 -17.18 8.23 -3.31
CA THR A 102 -18.24 9.10 -3.83
C THR A 102 -17.71 10.10 -4.86
N ARG A 103 -16.51 10.66 -4.64
CA ARG A 103 -15.83 11.54 -5.60
C ARG A 103 -15.42 10.77 -6.85
N LEU A 104 -14.83 9.59 -6.68
CA LEU A 104 -14.36 8.75 -7.81
C LEU A 104 -15.51 8.18 -8.65
N ARG A 105 -16.72 8.03 -8.09
CA ARG A 105 -17.92 7.57 -8.80
C ARG A 105 -18.69 8.68 -9.51
N ALA A 106 -18.41 9.94 -9.23
CA ALA A 106 -19.19 11.06 -9.76
C ALA A 106 -19.01 11.33 -11.27
N ASP A 107 -18.14 10.60 -11.97
CA ASP A 107 -17.81 10.76 -13.40
C ASP A 107 -17.50 12.22 -13.82
N GLN A 108 -16.98 13.02 -12.89
CA GLN A 108 -16.56 14.39 -13.12
C GLN A 108 -15.04 14.49 -13.13
N PRO A 109 -14.45 15.32 -14.02
CA PRO A 109 -13.02 15.57 -13.99
C PRO A 109 -12.52 15.96 -12.60
N LEU A 110 -11.39 15.39 -12.21
CA LEU A 110 -10.66 15.75 -11.01
C LEU A 110 -10.05 17.15 -11.17
N THR A 111 -9.87 17.83 -10.05
CA THR A 111 -9.13 19.10 -10.00
C THR A 111 -7.63 18.82 -9.83
N GLU A 112 -6.78 19.81 -10.04
CA GLU A 112 -5.36 19.68 -9.68
C GLU A 112 -5.17 19.44 -8.17
N GLN A 113 -6.04 20.02 -7.34
CA GLN A 113 -6.05 19.77 -5.90
C GLN A 113 -6.38 18.31 -5.59
N ASP A 114 -7.29 17.69 -6.34
CA ASP A 114 -7.60 16.26 -6.20
C ASP A 114 -6.37 15.41 -6.60
N ILE A 115 -5.66 15.77 -7.65
CA ILE A 115 -4.42 15.09 -8.08
C ILE A 115 -3.32 15.20 -7.01
N VAL A 116 -3.12 16.39 -6.45
CA VAL A 116 -2.19 16.59 -5.32
C VAL A 116 -2.60 15.73 -4.12
N THR A 117 -3.90 15.66 -3.84
CA THR A 117 -4.43 14.86 -2.72
C THR A 117 -4.20 13.38 -2.93
N TYR A 118 -4.49 12.88 -4.14
CA TYR A 118 -4.21 11.50 -4.55
C TYR A 118 -2.72 11.16 -4.44
N LEU A 119 -1.84 11.95 -5.06
CA LEU A 119 -0.40 11.65 -5.07
C LEU A 119 0.20 11.72 -3.67
N ALA A 120 -0.22 12.66 -2.84
CA ALA A 120 0.24 12.76 -1.46
C ALA A 120 -0.25 11.58 -0.60
N HIS A 121 -1.49 11.14 -0.80
CA HIS A 121 -2.02 9.94 -0.16
C HIS A 121 -1.26 8.69 -0.60
N SER A 122 -1.20 8.45 -1.92
CA SER A 122 -0.52 7.30 -2.51
C SER A 122 0.93 7.27 -2.07
N ARG A 123 1.66 8.39 -2.11
CA ARG A 123 3.05 8.43 -1.60
C ARG A 123 3.19 7.84 -0.19
N VAL A 124 2.26 8.18 0.72
CA VAL A 124 2.33 7.74 2.13
C VAL A 124 2.02 6.25 2.22
N THR A 125 1.04 5.76 1.47
CA THR A 125 0.69 4.33 1.43
C THR A 125 1.77 3.51 0.71
N GLU A 126 2.35 4.01 -0.37
CA GLU A 126 3.47 3.37 -1.08
C GLU A 126 4.72 3.29 -0.22
N GLN A 127 5.00 4.31 0.60
CA GLN A 127 6.10 4.26 1.57
C GLN A 127 5.90 3.11 2.54
N ARG A 128 4.66 2.90 3.01
CA ARG A 128 4.31 1.79 3.89
C ARG A 128 4.44 0.44 3.17
N ALA A 129 3.88 0.34 1.98
CA ALA A 129 3.89 -0.87 1.16
C ALA A 129 5.32 -1.31 0.84
N SER A 130 6.16 -0.40 0.32
CA SER A 130 7.58 -0.65 0.04
C SER A 130 8.34 -1.10 1.29
N GLU A 131 8.15 -0.48 2.45
CA GLU A 131 8.80 -0.89 3.71
C GLU A 131 8.37 -2.30 4.17
N GLN A 132 7.08 -2.62 4.05
CA GLN A 132 6.56 -3.95 4.39
C GLN A 132 7.03 -5.01 3.41
N MET A 133 7.06 -4.70 2.11
CA MET A 133 7.53 -5.59 1.07
C MET A 133 9.04 -5.82 1.16
N ALA A 134 9.83 -4.82 1.51
CA ALA A 134 11.26 -4.98 1.77
C ALA A 134 11.52 -5.94 2.96
N LEU A 135 10.68 -5.88 4.01
CA LEU A 135 10.75 -6.82 5.14
C LEU A 135 10.42 -8.25 4.69
N LEU A 136 9.35 -8.43 3.92
CA LEU A 136 8.97 -9.73 3.38
C LEU A 136 10.05 -10.28 2.43
N LEU A 137 10.59 -9.43 1.55
CA LEU A 137 11.65 -9.79 0.62
C LEU A 137 12.88 -10.30 1.36
N ARG A 138 13.31 -9.61 2.43
CA ARG A 138 14.43 -10.02 3.27
C ARG A 138 14.29 -11.43 3.83
N TYR A 139 13.08 -11.86 4.19
CA TYR A 139 12.85 -13.15 4.86
C TYR A 139 12.32 -14.25 3.94
N PHE A 140 11.66 -13.90 2.84
CA PHE A 140 10.89 -14.82 2.01
C PHE A 140 11.25 -14.77 0.52
N ALA A 141 12.26 -14.01 0.08
CA ALA A 141 12.72 -14.03 -1.32
C ALA A 141 12.94 -15.46 -1.83
N GLU A 142 13.61 -16.30 -1.04
CA GLU A 142 13.93 -17.68 -1.42
C GLU A 142 12.86 -18.69 -1.00
N HIS A 143 11.70 -18.24 -0.51
CA HIS A 143 10.62 -19.15 -0.16
C HIS A 143 10.03 -19.79 -1.43
N PRO A 144 9.93 -21.13 -1.51
CA PRO A 144 9.54 -21.83 -2.73
C PRO A 144 8.12 -21.47 -3.21
N GLU A 145 7.26 -21.12 -2.27
CA GLU A 145 5.88 -20.77 -2.58
C GLU A 145 5.65 -19.28 -2.87
N VAL A 146 6.04 -18.39 -1.95
CA VAL A 146 5.70 -16.96 -2.01
C VAL A 146 6.82 -16.09 -2.55
N GLY A 147 8.06 -16.58 -2.66
CA GLY A 147 9.21 -15.73 -2.96
C GLY A 147 9.16 -15.05 -4.32
N ARG A 148 8.56 -15.69 -5.33
CA ARG A 148 8.30 -15.06 -6.64
C ARG A 148 7.30 -13.92 -6.53
N ALA A 149 6.21 -14.12 -5.79
CA ALA A 149 5.18 -13.10 -5.55
C ALA A 149 5.77 -11.90 -4.81
N VAL A 150 6.50 -12.15 -3.72
CA VAL A 150 7.13 -11.12 -2.89
C VAL A 150 8.11 -10.26 -3.70
N ARG A 151 8.95 -10.88 -4.55
CA ARG A 151 9.86 -10.13 -5.45
C ARG A 151 9.12 -9.26 -6.45
N ALA A 152 8.08 -9.80 -7.09
CA ALA A 152 7.32 -9.06 -8.09
C ALA A 152 6.65 -7.83 -7.47
N ILE A 153 5.89 -8.04 -6.38
CA ILE A 153 5.18 -6.97 -5.67
C ILE A 153 6.18 -5.94 -5.13
N SER A 154 7.25 -6.37 -4.47
CA SER A 154 8.26 -5.44 -3.93
C SER A 154 8.90 -4.56 -5.00
N HIS A 155 9.11 -5.07 -6.21
CA HIS A 155 9.65 -4.26 -7.31
C HIS A 155 8.66 -3.21 -7.80
N ASP A 156 7.37 -3.56 -7.84
CA ASP A 156 6.32 -2.64 -8.26
C ASP A 156 6.12 -1.54 -7.21
N GLU A 157 6.12 -1.86 -5.90
CA GLU A 157 5.98 -0.84 -4.85
C GLU A 157 7.09 0.18 -4.85
N ASP A 158 8.32 -0.25 -5.12
CA ASP A 158 9.45 0.68 -5.26
C ASP A 158 9.26 1.62 -6.47
N ASN A 159 8.62 1.13 -7.54
CA ASN A 159 8.28 1.96 -8.70
C ASN A 159 7.12 2.92 -8.40
N HIS A 160 6.08 2.48 -7.68
CA HIS A 160 4.97 3.32 -7.23
C HIS A 160 5.47 4.45 -6.32
N LEU A 161 6.33 4.13 -5.35
CA LEU A 161 6.93 5.11 -4.45
C LEU A 161 7.82 6.12 -5.20
N ALA A 162 8.65 5.63 -6.14
CA ALA A 162 9.48 6.51 -6.97
C ALA A 162 8.63 7.46 -7.82
N TYR A 163 7.58 6.95 -8.47
CA TYR A 163 6.62 7.73 -9.23
C TYR A 163 5.99 8.84 -8.37
N CYS A 164 5.49 8.50 -7.18
CA CYS A 164 4.88 9.47 -6.28
C CYS A 164 5.86 10.57 -5.85
N HIS A 165 7.11 10.21 -5.55
CA HIS A 165 8.15 11.19 -5.22
C HIS A 165 8.40 12.16 -6.37
N GLU A 166 8.58 11.64 -7.58
CA GLU A 166 8.88 12.44 -8.76
C GLU A 166 7.75 13.40 -9.11
N GLU A 167 6.50 12.93 -9.15
CA GLU A 167 5.36 13.76 -9.53
C GLU A 167 5.01 14.81 -8.47
N LEU A 168 5.16 14.48 -7.18
CA LEU A 168 4.99 15.48 -6.12
C LEU A 168 6.09 16.55 -6.17
N LEU A 169 7.33 16.19 -6.49
CA LEU A 169 8.41 17.18 -6.68
C LEU A 169 8.14 18.07 -7.90
N ARG A 170 7.64 17.49 -9.01
CA ARG A 170 7.24 18.26 -10.19
C ARG A 170 6.12 19.25 -9.86
N LEU A 171 5.08 18.81 -9.16
CA LEU A 171 3.96 19.68 -8.74
C LEU A 171 4.40 20.73 -7.71
N ALA A 172 5.34 20.39 -6.82
CA ALA A 172 5.93 21.35 -5.90
C ALA A 172 6.68 22.47 -6.64
N ALA A 173 7.45 22.13 -7.68
CA ALA A 173 8.11 23.10 -8.55
C ALA A 173 7.10 23.97 -9.33
N ALA A 174 5.92 23.44 -9.63
CA ALA A 174 4.80 24.17 -10.23
C ALA A 174 4.00 25.03 -9.24
N GLY A 175 4.41 25.12 -7.96
CA GLY A 175 3.80 26.01 -6.97
C GLY A 175 2.91 25.32 -5.92
N HIS A 176 2.72 24.00 -5.99
CA HIS A 176 1.84 23.27 -5.06
C HIS A 176 2.51 22.89 -3.73
N GLY A 177 3.76 23.29 -3.49
CA GLY A 177 4.58 22.80 -2.37
C GLY A 177 3.96 22.94 -0.98
N ARG A 178 3.29 24.07 -0.67
CA ARG A 178 2.62 24.26 0.63
C ARG A 178 1.47 23.29 0.84
N VAL A 179 0.66 23.08 -0.20
CA VAL A 179 -0.47 22.16 -0.17
C VAL A 179 0.03 20.73 -0.03
N ILE A 180 1.02 20.33 -0.84
CA ILE A 180 1.65 19.00 -0.78
C ILE A 180 2.15 18.70 0.63
N HIS A 181 2.89 19.61 1.26
CA HIS A 181 3.40 19.40 2.61
C HIS A 181 2.28 19.23 3.65
N ARG A 182 1.22 20.04 3.56
CA ARG A 182 0.05 19.92 4.45
C ARG A 182 -0.62 18.55 4.29
N VAL A 183 -0.95 18.18 3.05
CA VAL A 183 -1.65 16.92 2.77
C VAL A 183 -0.79 15.72 3.14
N LEU A 184 0.51 15.71 2.83
CA LEU A 184 1.42 14.64 3.24
C LEU A 184 1.43 14.45 4.76
N ARG A 185 1.45 15.54 5.53
CA ARG A 185 1.44 15.47 7.00
C ARG A 185 0.11 14.96 7.55
N GLU A 186 -1.01 15.38 6.99
CA GLU A 186 -2.35 14.90 7.33
C GLU A 186 -2.47 13.39 7.03
N CYS A 187 -2.07 12.99 5.82
CA CYS A 187 -2.02 11.59 5.38
C CYS A 187 -1.16 10.74 6.31
N ALA A 188 0.09 11.14 6.57
CA ALA A 188 1.01 10.37 7.41
C ALA A 188 0.47 10.16 8.84
N HIS A 189 -0.10 11.19 9.47
CA HIS A 189 -0.62 11.04 10.82
C HIS A 189 -1.89 10.20 10.92
N ALA A 190 -2.74 10.24 9.90
CA ALA A 190 -3.90 9.37 9.81
C ALA A 190 -3.48 7.92 9.49
N GLU A 191 -2.60 7.72 8.51
CA GLU A 191 -2.05 6.40 8.15
C GLU A 191 -1.44 5.71 9.36
N ILE A 192 -0.57 6.39 10.13
CA ILE A 192 0.08 5.79 11.31
C ILE A 192 -0.95 5.29 12.34
N ARG A 193 -2.10 5.99 12.48
CA ARG A 193 -3.18 5.55 13.38
C ARG A 193 -3.90 4.33 12.80
N VAL A 194 -4.28 4.38 11.52
CA VAL A 194 -4.98 3.29 10.83
C VAL A 194 -4.11 2.05 10.78
N HIS A 195 -2.83 2.17 10.44
CA HIS A 195 -1.88 1.07 10.38
C HIS A 195 -1.71 0.37 11.73
N ARG A 196 -1.67 1.12 12.84
CA ARG A 196 -1.69 0.55 14.19
C ARG A 196 -2.96 -0.26 14.43
N ASP A 197 -4.12 0.32 14.14
CA ASP A 197 -5.42 -0.32 14.43
C ASP A 197 -5.61 -1.59 13.60
N VAL A 198 -5.28 -1.54 12.31
CA VAL A 198 -5.27 -2.71 11.42
C VAL A 198 -4.27 -3.75 11.92
N SER A 199 -3.04 -3.35 12.26
CA SER A 199 -2.03 -4.30 12.78
C SER A 199 -2.50 -5.01 14.05
N LEU A 200 -3.17 -4.29 14.96
CA LEU A 200 -3.77 -4.89 16.16
C LEU A 200 -4.89 -5.87 15.80
N ALA A 201 -5.79 -5.49 14.88
CA ALA A 201 -6.92 -6.32 14.47
C ALA A 201 -6.47 -7.60 13.74
N VAL A 202 -5.49 -7.49 12.84
CA VAL A 202 -4.90 -8.61 12.11
C VAL A 202 -4.17 -9.53 13.09
N MET A 203 -3.26 -9.00 13.91
CA MET A 203 -2.49 -9.85 14.84
C MET A 203 -3.37 -10.51 15.91
N ALA A 204 -4.46 -9.87 16.34
CA ALA A 204 -5.44 -10.50 17.23
C ALA A 204 -6.19 -11.67 16.56
N ARG A 205 -6.40 -11.63 15.24
CA ARG A 205 -6.98 -12.75 14.48
C ARG A 205 -5.97 -13.86 14.25
N MET A 206 -4.75 -13.50 13.84
CA MET A 206 -3.65 -14.46 13.69
C MET A 206 -3.38 -15.19 15.00
N GLY A 207 -3.36 -14.49 16.13
CA GLY A 207 -3.17 -15.12 17.43
C GLY A 207 -4.29 -16.08 17.84
N ARG A 208 -5.54 -15.84 17.40
CA ARG A 208 -6.65 -16.79 17.62
C ARG A 208 -6.54 -18.02 16.75
N ILE A 209 -6.23 -17.85 15.46
CA ILE A 209 -6.06 -18.94 14.49
C ILE A 209 -4.88 -19.81 14.90
N LEU A 210 -3.72 -19.20 15.12
CA LEU A 210 -2.46 -19.86 15.47
C LEU A 210 -2.35 -20.21 16.96
N ARG A 211 -3.40 -19.95 17.74
CA ARG A 211 -3.51 -20.26 19.18
C ARG A 211 -2.31 -19.78 20.00
N TRP A 212 -1.87 -18.55 19.77
CA TRP A 212 -0.74 -17.98 20.51
C TRP A 212 -1.03 -17.91 22.01
N PRO A 213 -0.05 -18.25 22.87
CA PRO A 213 -0.21 -18.07 24.30
C PRO A 213 -0.28 -16.57 24.64
N ALA A 214 -0.96 -16.23 25.74
CA ALA A 214 -1.20 -14.85 26.14
C ALA A 214 0.07 -13.96 26.20
N PRO A 215 1.25 -14.45 26.66
CA PRO A 215 2.48 -13.66 26.64
C PRO A 215 2.93 -13.27 25.23
N THR A 216 2.79 -14.17 24.25
CA THR A 216 3.14 -13.89 22.84
C THR A 216 2.23 -12.80 22.27
N ALA A 217 0.91 -12.92 22.46
CA ALA A 217 -0.04 -11.92 22.01
C ALA A 217 0.20 -10.55 22.67
N ALA A 218 0.50 -10.54 23.98
CA ALA A 218 0.82 -9.33 24.72
C ALA A 218 2.09 -8.64 24.20
N LEU A 219 3.14 -9.43 23.89
CA LEU A 219 4.40 -8.91 23.36
C LEU A 219 4.24 -8.32 21.95
N ILE A 220 3.46 -8.97 21.08
CA ILE A 220 3.16 -8.45 19.73
C ILE A 220 2.38 -7.13 19.83
N ARG A 221 1.34 -7.09 20.68
CA ARG A 221 0.57 -5.86 20.93
C ARG A 221 1.46 -4.72 21.45
N PHE A 222 2.35 -5.03 22.39
CA PHE A 222 3.31 -4.05 22.91
C PHE A 222 4.23 -3.53 21.80
N GLY A 223 4.76 -4.42 20.95
CA GLY A 223 5.57 -4.05 19.79
C GLY A 223 4.84 -3.11 18.82
N ILE A 224 3.57 -3.38 18.52
CA ILE A 224 2.74 -2.50 17.68
C ILE A 224 2.58 -1.11 18.30
N HIS A 225 2.34 -1.01 19.61
CA HIS A 225 2.23 0.29 20.29
C HIS A 225 3.57 1.04 20.33
N LEU A 226 4.69 0.34 20.49
CA LEU A 226 6.01 0.95 20.46
C LEU A 226 6.34 1.51 19.07
N THR A 227 6.06 0.74 18.01
CA THR A 227 6.19 1.20 16.62
C THR A 227 5.29 2.42 16.38
N TYR A 228 4.03 2.36 16.80
CA TYR A 228 3.10 3.50 16.70
C TYR A 228 3.66 4.76 17.38
N LEU A 229 4.20 4.64 18.60
CA LEU A 229 4.77 5.78 19.31
C LEU A 229 5.98 6.36 18.57
N TYR A 230 6.89 5.50 18.12
CA TYR A 230 8.03 5.91 17.30
C TYR A 230 7.57 6.65 16.04
N GLU A 231 6.59 6.11 15.33
CA GLU A 231 6.07 6.71 14.10
C GLU A 231 5.40 8.06 14.34
N ARG A 232 4.62 8.16 15.42
CA ARG A 232 3.98 9.41 15.82
C ARG A 232 4.97 10.53 16.14
N VAL A 233 6.08 10.20 16.79
CA VAL A 233 7.07 11.20 17.24
C VAL A 233 8.05 11.54 16.12
N HIS A 234 8.59 10.54 15.43
CA HIS A 234 9.70 10.70 14.50
C HIS A 234 9.42 10.09 13.13
N GLY A 235 8.88 8.87 13.10
CA GLY A 235 8.78 8.10 11.87
C GLY A 235 7.93 8.74 10.77
N TRP A 236 6.97 9.62 11.09
CA TRP A 236 6.19 10.36 10.10
C TRP A 236 7.07 11.17 9.12
N ARG A 237 8.26 11.61 9.53
CA ARG A 237 9.16 12.39 8.67
C ARG A 237 9.58 11.62 7.41
N ARG A 238 9.74 10.30 7.51
CA ARG A 238 10.11 9.47 6.35
C ARG A 238 8.97 9.39 5.34
N MET A 239 7.72 9.45 5.79
CA MET A 239 6.52 9.43 4.94
C MET A 239 6.20 10.79 4.31
N THR A 240 6.79 11.88 4.81
CA THR A 240 6.52 13.23 4.30
C THR A 240 7.71 13.85 3.58
N THR A 241 8.93 13.36 3.79
CA THR A 241 10.13 13.87 3.09
C THR A 241 10.11 13.42 1.64
N LEU A 242 10.12 14.37 0.70
CA LEU A 242 10.25 14.09 -0.72
C LEU A 242 11.71 14.20 -1.14
N THR A 243 12.14 13.24 -1.95
CA THR A 243 13.51 13.14 -2.47
C THR A 243 13.44 12.65 -3.91
N MET A 244 14.24 13.20 -4.81
CA MET A 244 14.26 12.73 -6.20
C MET A 244 14.67 11.25 -6.22
N PRO A 245 13.86 10.33 -6.80
CA PRO A 245 14.20 8.92 -6.84
C PRO A 245 15.38 8.65 -7.77
N LEU A 246 16.10 7.56 -7.52
CA LEU A 246 17.19 7.09 -8.38
C LEU A 246 16.65 6.64 -9.75
N ARG A 247 15.56 5.87 -9.75
CA ARG A 247 14.82 5.50 -10.95
C ARG A 247 13.79 6.60 -11.24
N ARG A 248 14.01 7.31 -12.35
CA ARG A 248 13.05 8.29 -12.88
C ARG A 248 12.09 7.63 -13.86
N ASP A 249 10.94 8.24 -14.01
CA ASP A 249 9.86 7.80 -14.88
C ASP A 249 9.51 6.32 -14.68
N ALA A 250 9.44 5.90 -13.41
CA ALA A 250 9.32 4.50 -13.02
C ALA A 250 8.05 3.82 -13.58
N LEU A 251 6.98 4.60 -13.77
CA LEU A 251 5.71 4.18 -14.38
C LEU A 251 5.48 4.79 -15.78
N GLY A 252 6.50 5.41 -16.36
CA GLY A 252 6.43 5.90 -17.73
C GLY A 252 6.29 4.76 -18.73
N SER A 253 5.64 5.04 -19.85
CA SER A 253 5.69 4.15 -21.01
C SER A 253 7.12 4.08 -21.52
N ALA A 254 7.65 2.87 -21.74
CA ALA A 254 8.95 2.70 -22.40
C ALA A 254 8.99 3.53 -23.70
N PRO A 255 10.11 4.20 -24.03
CA PRO A 255 10.22 4.90 -25.30
C PRO A 255 9.93 3.90 -26.42
N VAL A 256 8.93 4.20 -27.24
CA VAL A 256 8.68 3.45 -28.47
C VAL A 256 10.00 3.47 -29.25
N PRO A 257 10.64 2.33 -29.56
CA PRO A 257 11.84 2.36 -30.38
C PRO A 257 11.48 3.04 -31.70
N ALA A 258 12.22 4.08 -32.04
CA ALA A 258 12.07 4.75 -33.32
C ALA A 258 12.13 3.67 -34.40
N ARG A 259 11.05 3.53 -35.18
CA ARG A 259 11.08 2.66 -36.35
C ARG A 259 12.21 3.19 -37.25
N ALA A 260 13.24 2.38 -37.44
CA ALA A 260 14.30 2.60 -38.41
C ALA A 260 13.72 2.55 -39.83
#